data_AF-A0A7S2LKS3-F1
#
_entry.id   AF-A0A7S2LKS3-F1
#
_cell.length_a   1.000
_cell.length_b   1.000
_cell.length_c   1.000
_cell.angle_alpha   90.00
_cell.angle_beta   90.00
_cell.angle_gamma   90.00
#
_symmetry.space_group_name_H-M   'P 1'
#
loop_
_entity.id
_entity.type
_entity.pdbx_description
1 polymer ?
#
loop_
_entity_poly.entity_id
_entity_poly.type
_entity_poly.pdbx_seq_one_letter_code
_entity_poly.pdbx_strand_id
1 'polypeptide(L)'
;GVFVAAFGILGTQLGIALSYVVVIIETLREPTLLGARCSALTLRLAVGGALCCFCLLRRLNGLAKLSGAALLIYAYLLGALLFFGCPRLVSGEVPGEAAAWLPVRWGGVGPFLGTAIFSMEAIVLCQYVYDDMRLSERRRFLPVLVSSFGISGGLFAFVGAFGVLSYGDELRNIFYLNFPAGGPAVVIGELVLCTVLMLSFALHMYPIMTFLEATLLGVRPGDASCAGGAEAAADAQPGCSGGGDAESGEPHKAGQPASAWARCAVLSLAVVLRCAAVAAVCTAAAMVPNLACV
;
A
#
# COMPACT_ATOMS: atom_id res chain seq x y z
N GLY A 1 -23.12 -13.77 7.37
CA GLY A 1 -21.73 -14.26 7.24
C GLY A 1 -20.96 -13.46 6.21
N VAL A 2 -21.13 -13.77 4.92
CA VAL A 2 -20.35 -13.19 3.81
C VAL A 2 -20.44 -11.67 3.72
N PHE A 3 -21.64 -11.08 3.88
CA PHE A 3 -21.80 -9.62 3.83
C PHE A 3 -21.05 -8.89 4.95
N VAL A 4 -21.05 -9.45 6.16
CA VAL A 4 -20.34 -8.88 7.32
C VAL A 4 -18.83 -8.97 7.11
N ALA A 5 -18.34 -10.09 6.57
CA ALA A 5 -16.92 -10.25 6.23
C ALA A 5 -16.50 -9.26 5.13
N ALA A 6 -17.31 -9.10 4.08
CA ALA A 6 -17.03 -8.14 3.02
C ALA A 6 -17.01 -6.70 3.54
N PHE A 7 -17.97 -6.31 4.38
CA PHE A 7 -17.99 -4.99 5.00
C PHE A 7 -16.76 -4.76 5.90
N GLY A 8 -16.37 -5.78 6.68
CA GLY A 8 -15.16 -5.74 7.50
C GLY A 8 -13.90 -5.53 6.66
N ILE A 9 -13.72 -6.31 5.59
CA ILE A 9 -12.56 -6.20 4.68
C ILE A 9 -12.55 -4.84 3.98
N LEU A 10 -13.68 -4.36 3.47
CA LEU A 10 -13.74 -3.04 2.83
C LEU A 10 -13.43 -1.91 3.83
N GLY A 11 -13.92 -2.04 5.07
CA GLY A 11 -13.63 -1.10 6.14
C GLY A 11 -12.14 -1.06 6.50
N THR A 12 -11.48 -2.22 6.65
CA THR A 12 -10.03 -2.28 6.95
C THR A 12 -9.21 -1.71 5.80
N GLN A 13 -9.53 -2.08 4.56
CA GLN A 13 -8.84 -1.60 3.37
C GLN A 13 -8.99 -0.08 3.19
N LEU A 14 -10.15 0.49 3.53
CA LEU A 14 -10.36 1.94 3.57
C LEU A 14 -9.52 2.61 4.67
N GLY A 15 -9.46 2.02 5.87
CA GLY A 15 -8.61 2.48 6.97
C GLY A 15 -7.13 2.52 6.58
N ILE A 16 -6.66 1.49 5.87
CA ILE A 16 -5.29 1.43 5.35
C ILE A 16 -5.03 2.52 4.33
N ALA A 17 -5.93 2.68 3.36
CA ALA A 17 -5.85 3.75 2.39
C ALA A 17 -5.74 5.12 3.08
N LEU A 18 -6.56 5.38 4.11
CA LEU A 18 -6.49 6.60 4.92
C LEU A 18 -5.14 6.76 5.63
N SER A 19 -4.65 5.71 6.29
CA SER A 19 -3.37 5.75 7.01
C SER A 19 -2.21 6.13 6.10
N TYR A 20 -2.15 5.58 4.88
CA TYR A 20 -1.11 5.91 3.91
C TYR A 20 -1.15 7.39 3.51
N VAL A 21 -2.34 7.94 3.25
CA VAL A 21 -2.48 9.36 2.91
C VAL A 21 -1.98 10.25 4.05
N VAL A 22 -2.33 9.93 5.31
CA VAL A 22 -1.88 10.70 6.48
C VAL A 22 -0.35 10.61 6.63
N VAL A 23 0.25 9.42 6.52
CA VAL A 23 1.72 9.25 6.61
C VAL A 23 2.45 10.01 5.49
N ILE A 24 1.95 9.95 4.25
CA ILE A 24 2.53 10.68 3.12
C ILE A 24 2.47 12.19 3.36
N ILE A 25 1.32 12.72 3.79
CA ILE A 25 1.16 14.15 4.06
C ILE A 25 2.10 14.57 5.19
N GLU A 26 2.16 13.82 6.28
CA GLU A 26 3.01 14.16 7.42
C GLU A 26 4.49 14.12 7.04
N THR A 27 4.91 13.13 6.26
CA THR A 27 6.29 13.05 5.75
C THR A 27 6.62 14.24 4.83
N LEU A 28 5.73 14.61 3.91
CA LEU A 28 5.96 15.74 3.01
C LEU A 28 5.86 17.11 3.71
N ARG A 29 5.15 17.17 4.84
CA ARG A 29 5.02 18.38 5.68
C ARG A 29 6.30 18.70 6.45
N GLU A 30 7.26 17.79 6.50
CA GLU A 30 8.53 18.09 7.15
C GLU A 30 9.16 19.37 6.59
N PRO A 31 9.64 20.29 7.45
CA PRO A 31 10.19 21.58 7.02
C PRO A 31 11.37 21.44 6.05
N THR A 32 12.11 20.34 6.16
CA THR A 32 13.26 20.00 5.31
C THR A 32 12.90 19.58 3.90
N LEU A 33 11.65 19.15 3.65
CA LEU A 33 11.17 18.72 2.34
C LEU A 33 10.39 19.84 1.64
N LEU A 34 9.10 19.95 1.94
CA LEU A 34 8.18 20.90 1.30
C LEU A 34 7.39 21.73 2.32
N GLY A 35 7.46 21.41 3.61
CA GLY A 35 6.68 22.06 4.68
C GLY A 35 6.90 23.57 4.78
N ALA A 36 8.13 24.04 4.50
CA ALA A 36 8.45 25.47 4.53
C ALA A 36 7.98 26.25 3.28
N ARG A 37 7.69 25.56 2.17
CA ARG A 37 7.44 26.18 0.86
C ARG A 37 5.99 26.08 0.38
N CYS A 38 5.19 25.17 0.94
CA CYS A 38 3.84 24.89 0.45
C CYS A 38 2.77 25.03 1.54
N SER A 39 1.62 25.61 1.17
CA SER A 39 0.42 25.58 2.00
C SER A 39 -0.06 24.14 2.20
N ALA A 40 -0.59 23.84 3.39
CA ALA A 40 -1.17 22.53 3.73
C ALA A 40 -2.26 22.11 2.72
N LEU A 41 -3.03 23.07 2.18
CA LEU A 41 -4.05 22.78 1.18
C LEU A 41 -3.42 22.35 -0.16
N THR A 42 -2.37 23.06 -0.60
CA THR A 42 -1.64 22.73 -1.84
C THR A 42 -1.01 21.35 -1.75
N LEU A 43 -0.42 21.00 -0.61
CA LEU A 43 0.18 19.69 -0.39
C LEU A 43 -0.88 18.58 -0.47
N ARG A 44 -2.04 18.76 0.17
CA ARG A 44 -3.16 17.81 0.12
C ARG A 44 -3.68 17.61 -1.31
N LEU A 45 -3.86 18.69 -2.06
CA LEU A 45 -4.30 18.62 -3.45
C LEU A 45 -3.27 17.95 -4.36
N ALA A 46 -1.98 18.25 -4.16
CA ALA A 46 -0.88 17.63 -4.92
C ALA A 46 -0.80 16.11 -4.65
N VAL A 47 -0.88 15.70 -3.38
CA VAL A 47 -0.91 14.28 -2.99
C VAL A 47 -2.15 13.60 -3.55
N GLY A 48 -3.35 14.20 -3.42
CA GLY A 48 -4.58 13.64 -3.97
C GLY A 48 -4.53 13.48 -5.50
N GLY A 49 -3.98 14.47 -6.21
CA GLY A 49 -3.76 14.40 -7.66
C GLY A 49 -2.77 13.29 -8.05
N ALA A 50 -1.65 13.19 -7.34
CA ALA A 50 -0.67 12.12 -7.55
C ALA A 50 -1.28 10.73 -7.30
N LEU A 51 -2.03 10.56 -6.20
CA LEU A 51 -2.72 9.32 -5.87
C LEU A 51 -3.78 8.95 -6.90
N CYS A 52 -4.56 9.91 -7.42
CA CYS A 52 -5.48 9.58 -8.53
C CYS A 52 -4.68 9.11 -9.75
N CYS A 53 -3.60 9.80 -10.12
CA CYS A 53 -2.73 9.38 -11.22
C CYS A 53 -2.20 7.95 -11.02
N PHE A 54 -1.68 7.61 -9.84
CA PHE A 54 -1.22 6.25 -9.52
C PHE A 54 -2.35 5.20 -9.56
N CYS A 55 -3.56 5.54 -9.11
CA CYS A 55 -4.72 4.63 -9.18
C CYS A 55 -5.24 4.40 -10.61
N LEU A 56 -4.89 5.29 -11.55
CA LEU A 56 -5.21 5.14 -12.96
C LEU A 56 -4.21 4.23 -13.69
N LEU A 57 -3.02 3.98 -13.13
CA LEU A 57 -2.04 3.06 -13.70
C LEU A 57 -2.58 1.63 -13.64
N ARG A 58 -3.11 1.18 -14.78
CA ARG A 58 -3.78 -0.12 -14.92
C ARG A 58 -2.82 -1.30 -15.06
N ARG A 59 -1.53 -1.04 -15.32
CA ARG A 59 -0.50 -2.07 -15.54
C ARG A 59 0.47 -2.12 -14.38
N LEU A 60 0.30 -3.16 -13.56
CA LEU A 60 1.02 -3.39 -12.33
C LEU A 60 2.15 -4.43 -12.50
N ASN A 61 2.53 -4.79 -13.73
CA ASN A 61 3.62 -5.76 -13.99
C ASN A 61 4.99 -5.34 -13.41
N GLY A 62 5.17 -4.06 -13.04
CA GLY A 62 6.36 -3.56 -12.37
C GLY A 62 6.37 -3.71 -10.85
N LEU A 63 5.26 -4.15 -10.24
CA LEU A 63 5.09 -4.19 -8.78
C LEU A 63 6.12 -5.04 -8.06
N ALA A 64 6.45 -6.21 -8.60
CA ALA A 64 7.43 -7.11 -7.97
C ALA A 64 8.80 -6.42 -7.85
N LYS A 65 9.21 -5.66 -8.87
CA LYS A 65 10.46 -4.89 -8.87
C LYS A 65 10.39 -3.71 -7.90
N LEU A 66 9.25 -3.02 -7.87
CA LEU A 66 9.01 -1.90 -6.96
C LEU A 66 8.95 -2.36 -5.50
N SER A 67 8.41 -3.54 -5.21
CA SER A 67 8.42 -4.16 -3.89
C SER A 67 9.83 -4.54 -3.45
N GLY A 68 10.67 -5.03 -4.38
CA GLY A 68 12.08 -5.26 -4.11
C GLY A 68 12.82 -3.97 -3.76
N ALA A 69 12.57 -2.89 -4.52
CA ALA A 69 13.12 -1.56 -4.22
C ALA A 69 12.62 -1.01 -2.87
N ALA A 70 11.34 -1.21 -2.54
CA ALA A 70 10.77 -0.86 -1.25
C ALA A 70 11.50 -1.55 -0.09
N LEU A 71 11.82 -2.84 -0.23
CA LEU A 71 12.53 -3.59 0.79
C LEU A 71 13.94 -3.03 1.06
N LEU A 72 14.64 -2.57 0.01
CA LEU A 72 15.94 -1.92 0.17
C LEU A 72 15.85 -0.63 0.98
N ILE A 73 14.78 0.16 0.80
CA ILE A 73 14.55 1.39 1.56
C ILE A 73 14.23 1.05 3.01
N TYR A 74 13.40 0.05 3.27
CA TYR A 74 13.14 -0.39 4.65
C TYR A 74 14.40 -0.92 5.33
N ALA A 75 15.25 -1.65 4.61
CA ALA A 75 16.56 -2.07 5.11
C ALA A 75 17.48 -0.87 5.39
N TYR A 76 17.47 0.17 4.54
CA TYR A 76 18.18 1.41 4.77
C TYR A 76 17.66 2.13 6.03
N LEU A 77 16.34 2.24 6.22
CA LEU A 77 15.74 2.86 7.40
C LEU A 77 16.10 2.10 8.69
N LEU A 78 16.14 0.77 8.64
CA LEU A 78 16.61 -0.05 9.74
C LEU A 78 18.09 0.22 10.05
N GLY A 79 18.93 0.30 9.01
CA GLY A 79 20.34 0.65 9.15
C GLY A 79 20.55 2.06 9.71
N ALA A 80 19.77 3.04 9.26
CA ALA A 80 19.78 4.40 9.77
C ALA A 80 19.35 4.46 11.24
N LEU A 81 18.32 3.70 11.62
CA LEU A 81 17.89 3.56 13.00
C LEU A 81 19.02 3.06 13.88
N LEU A 82 19.72 2.00 13.47
CA LEU A 82 20.89 1.49 14.19
C LEU A 82 22.02 2.51 14.26
N PHE A 83 22.32 3.16 13.13
CA PHE A 83 23.43 4.11 13.03
C PHE A 83 23.23 5.34 13.92
N PHE A 84 22.01 5.90 13.96
CA PHE A 84 21.69 7.07 14.79
C PHE A 84 21.30 6.71 16.23
N GLY A 85 20.70 5.54 16.44
CA GLY A 85 20.22 5.10 17.75
C GLY A 85 21.30 4.45 18.63
N CYS A 86 22.27 3.71 18.05
CA CYS A 86 23.32 3.06 18.83
C CYS A 86 24.20 4.07 19.61
N PRO A 87 24.71 5.17 19.00
CA PRO A 87 25.49 6.15 19.74
C PRO A 87 24.72 6.75 20.92
N ARG A 88 23.42 7.04 20.74
CA ARG A 88 22.54 7.58 21.80
C ARG A 88 22.35 6.58 22.95
N LEU A 89 22.27 5.29 22.63
CA LEU A 89 22.13 4.22 23.62
C LEU A 89 23.43 4.02 24.42
N VAL A 90 24.59 4.17 23.77
CA VAL A 90 25.91 4.03 24.40
C VAL A 90 26.33 5.28 25.16
N SER A 91 25.98 6.47 24.68
CA SER A 91 26.31 7.75 25.34
C SER A 91 25.47 8.00 26.59
N GLY A 92 24.37 7.27 26.78
CA GLY A 92 23.44 7.49 27.89
C GLY A 92 22.75 8.85 27.82
N GLU A 93 22.79 9.53 26.67
CA GLU A 93 22.18 10.85 26.46
C GLU A 93 20.65 10.83 26.49
N VAL A 94 20.02 9.65 26.53
CA VAL A 94 18.57 9.49 26.72
C VAL A 94 18.23 9.58 28.22
N PRO A 95 17.68 10.70 28.73
CA PRO A 95 17.46 10.90 30.14
C PRO A 95 16.02 10.55 30.52
N GLY A 96 15.89 9.62 31.45
CA GLY A 96 14.63 9.30 32.13
C GLY A 96 14.88 8.19 33.14
N GLU A 97 15.38 8.56 34.31
CA GLU A 97 15.65 7.69 35.46
C GLU A 97 14.59 6.58 35.63
N ALA A 98 15.05 5.33 35.78
CA ALA A 98 14.35 4.25 36.49
C ALA A 98 12.89 3.88 36.10
N ALA A 99 12.26 4.54 35.12
CA ALA A 99 11.10 4.06 34.35
C ALA A 99 11.52 3.10 33.21
N ALA A 100 12.81 2.79 33.18
CA ALA A 100 13.60 2.04 32.19
C ALA A 100 13.18 0.58 31.89
N TRP A 101 12.02 0.13 32.37
CA TRP A 101 11.42 -1.15 32.04
C TRP A 101 9.90 -0.97 31.91
N LEU A 102 9.41 -0.64 30.71
CA LEU A 102 7.99 -0.56 30.32
C LEU A 102 6.98 -0.37 31.49
N PRO A 103 6.74 0.84 32.03
CA PRO A 103 5.52 1.04 32.78
C PRO A 103 4.36 0.86 31.80
N VAL A 104 3.63 -0.25 31.91
CA VAL A 104 2.47 -0.54 31.07
C VAL A 104 1.45 0.57 31.28
N ARG A 105 1.43 1.54 30.35
CA ARG A 105 0.45 2.62 30.32
C ARG A 105 -0.82 2.09 29.68
N TRP A 106 -1.77 1.69 30.52
CA TRP A 106 -3.08 1.16 30.08
C TRP A 106 -3.83 2.09 29.12
N GLY A 107 -3.61 3.42 29.21
CA GLY A 107 -4.23 4.40 28.31
C GLY A 107 -3.79 4.31 26.84
N GLY A 108 -2.67 3.66 26.53
CA GLY A 108 -2.15 3.52 25.16
C GLY A 108 -2.38 2.14 24.52
N VAL A 109 -3.02 1.21 25.23
CA VAL A 109 -3.17 -0.18 24.77
C VAL A 109 -4.05 -0.29 23.54
N GLY A 110 -5.08 0.56 23.42
CA GLY A 110 -5.95 0.60 22.24
C GLY A 110 -5.19 0.94 20.95
N PRO A 111 -4.54 2.12 20.86
CA PRO A 111 -3.72 2.49 19.70
C PRO A 111 -2.58 1.52 19.42
N PHE A 112 -1.97 0.94 20.45
CA PHE A 112 -0.93 -0.09 20.30
C PHE A 112 -1.48 -1.35 19.64
N LEU A 113 -2.57 -1.92 20.15
CA LEU A 113 -3.20 -3.12 19.57
C LEU A 113 -3.75 -2.84 18.17
N GLY A 114 -4.34 -1.66 17.95
CA GLY A 114 -4.81 -1.22 16.64
C GLY A 114 -3.69 -1.22 15.61
N THR A 115 -2.59 -0.52 15.90
CA THR A 115 -1.40 -0.47 15.03
C THR A 115 -0.77 -1.85 14.83
N ALA A 116 -0.73 -2.68 15.87
CA ALA A 116 -0.17 -4.04 15.78
C ALA A 116 -1.01 -4.94 14.87
N ILE A 117 -2.34 -4.94 15.02
CA ILE A 117 -3.25 -5.71 14.16
C ILE A 117 -3.17 -5.19 12.73
N PHE A 118 -3.19 -3.88 12.55
CA PHE A 118 -3.03 -3.21 11.27
C PHE A 118 -1.74 -3.64 10.55
N SER A 119 -0.61 -3.71 11.27
CA SER A 119 0.68 -4.13 10.69
C SER A 119 0.68 -5.56 10.15
N MET A 120 -0.27 -6.39 10.59
CA MET A 120 -0.42 -7.80 10.20
C MET A 120 -1.56 -8.01 9.17
N GLU A 121 -2.14 -6.94 8.63
CA GLU A 121 -3.29 -7.02 7.73
C GLU A 121 -2.96 -7.61 6.34
N ALA A 122 -1.67 -7.68 5.98
CA ALA A 122 -1.17 -8.24 4.72
C ALA A 122 -1.68 -9.67 4.41
N ILE A 123 -2.29 -10.36 5.37
CA ILE A 123 -2.88 -11.69 5.21
C ILE A 123 -3.99 -11.70 4.14
N VAL A 124 -4.73 -10.60 3.97
CA VAL A 124 -5.76 -10.47 2.92
C VAL A 124 -5.10 -10.43 1.54
N LEU A 125 -3.99 -9.70 1.41
CA LEU A 125 -3.21 -9.65 0.18
C LEU A 125 -2.57 -11.00 -0.14
N CYS A 126 -2.12 -11.74 0.87
CA CYS A 126 -1.54 -13.07 0.70
C CYS A 126 -2.48 -14.06 0.00
N GLN A 127 -3.81 -13.92 0.15
CA GLN A 127 -4.76 -14.79 -0.54
C GLN A 127 -4.72 -14.57 -2.07
N TYR A 128 -4.65 -13.31 -2.51
CA TYR A 128 -4.52 -13.00 -3.94
C TYR A 128 -3.18 -13.48 -4.51
N VAL A 129 -2.10 -13.35 -3.73
CA VAL A 129 -0.78 -13.86 -4.12
C VAL A 129 -0.79 -15.39 -4.21
N TYR A 130 -1.46 -16.07 -3.29
CA TYR A 130 -1.61 -17.53 -3.33
C TYR A 130 -2.32 -18.00 -4.60
N ASP A 131 -3.42 -17.33 -4.97
CA ASP A 131 -4.18 -17.66 -6.18
C ASP A 131 -3.36 -17.39 -7.46
N ASP A 132 -2.53 -16.34 -7.49
CA ASP A 132 -1.66 -16.00 -8.62
C ASP A 132 -0.50 -16.98 -8.81
N MET A 133 0.06 -17.52 -7.71
CA MET A 133 1.19 -18.46 -7.77
C MET A 133 0.86 -19.83 -8.36
N ARG A 134 -0.42 -20.15 -8.62
CA ARG A 134 -0.89 -21.41 -9.25
C ARG A 134 -0.22 -22.67 -8.69
N LEU A 135 -0.02 -22.71 -7.38
CA LEU A 135 0.65 -23.82 -6.70
C LEU A 135 -0.17 -25.09 -6.83
N SER A 136 0.47 -26.18 -7.24
CA SER A 136 -0.17 -27.52 -7.33
C SER A 136 -0.54 -28.08 -5.96
N GLU A 137 0.17 -27.67 -4.89
CA GLU A 137 -0.04 -28.13 -3.53
C GLU A 137 -0.20 -26.95 -2.55
N ARG A 138 -1.38 -26.87 -1.92
CA ARG A 138 -1.71 -25.83 -0.92
C ARG A 138 -0.73 -25.80 0.26
N ARG A 139 -0.17 -26.96 0.65
CA ARG A 139 0.74 -27.07 1.80
C ARG A 139 2.08 -26.36 1.60
N ARG A 140 2.51 -26.13 0.35
CA ARG A 140 3.80 -25.46 0.07
C ARG A 140 3.78 -23.96 0.37
N PHE A 141 2.59 -23.35 0.42
CA PHE A 141 2.45 -21.94 0.75
C PHE A 141 2.59 -21.66 2.25
N LEU A 142 2.16 -22.60 3.10
CA LEU A 142 2.13 -22.44 4.54
C LEU A 142 3.50 -22.08 5.17
N PRO A 143 4.63 -22.74 4.83
CA PRO A 143 5.93 -22.36 5.39
C PRO A 143 6.37 -20.97 4.97
N VAL A 144 6.07 -20.53 3.74
CA VAL A 144 6.38 -19.18 3.25
C VAL A 144 5.56 -18.13 4.00
N LEU A 145 4.29 -18.43 4.25
CA LEU A 145 3.40 -17.55 5.00
C LEU A 145 3.90 -17.39 6.44
N VAL A 146 4.16 -18.50 7.14
CA VAL A 146 4.61 -18.48 8.54
C VAL A 146 5.97 -17.79 8.65
N SER A 147 6.91 -18.06 7.75
CA SER A 147 8.22 -17.40 7.79
C SER A 147 8.12 -15.90 7.52
N SER A 148 7.32 -15.48 6.54
CA SER A 148 7.16 -14.06 6.20
C SER A 148 6.54 -13.27 7.35
N PHE A 149 5.44 -13.76 7.95
CA PHE A 149 4.81 -13.10 9.10
C PHE A 149 5.68 -13.16 10.35
N GLY A 150 6.39 -14.27 10.57
CA GLY A 150 7.32 -14.41 11.69
C GLY A 150 8.47 -13.41 11.62
N ILE A 151 9.10 -13.28 10.44
CA ILE A 151 10.19 -12.32 10.21
C ILE A 151 9.69 -10.89 10.37
N SER A 152 8.55 -10.54 9.74
CA SER A 152 7.96 -9.20 9.85
C SER A 152 7.60 -8.84 11.29
N GLY A 153 6.99 -9.76 12.04
CA GLY A 153 6.66 -9.56 13.44
C GLY A 153 7.90 -9.35 14.32
N GLY A 154 8.94 -10.16 14.10
CA GLY A 154 10.23 -9.98 14.78
C GLY A 154 10.86 -8.63 14.47
N LEU A 155 10.80 -8.19 13.21
CA LEU A 155 11.33 -6.90 12.78
C LEU A 155 10.55 -5.73 13.40
N PHE A 156 9.22 -5.78 13.42
CA PHE A 156 8.40 -4.75 14.05
C PHE A 156 8.65 -4.66 15.55
N ALA A 157 8.74 -5.80 16.24
CA ALA A 157 9.09 -5.83 17.66
C ALA A 157 10.49 -5.25 17.93
N PHE A 158 11.47 -5.58 17.07
CA PHE A 158 12.81 -5.03 17.15
C PHE A 158 12.85 -3.51 16.96
N VAL A 159 12.25 -3.01 15.88
CA VAL A 159 12.21 -1.56 15.57
C VAL A 159 11.46 -0.81 16.67
N GLY A 160 10.35 -1.34 17.17
CA GLY A 160 9.60 -0.73 18.26
C GLY A 160 10.38 -0.67 19.56
N ALA A 161 10.98 -1.79 19.98
CA ALA A 161 11.78 -1.84 21.21
C ALA A 161 13.02 -0.95 21.11
N PHE A 162 13.78 -1.05 20.01
CA PHE A 162 14.98 -0.27 19.79
C PHE A 162 14.67 1.23 19.65
N GLY A 163 13.59 1.59 18.94
CA GLY A 163 13.16 2.98 18.80
C GLY A 163 12.84 3.63 20.14
N VAL A 164 12.08 2.94 21.01
CA VAL A 164 11.79 3.43 22.37
C VAL A 164 13.06 3.54 23.20
N LEU A 165 13.97 2.57 23.12
CA LEU A 165 15.24 2.61 23.86
C LEU A 165 16.17 3.74 23.41
N SER A 166 16.20 4.07 22.12
CA SER A 166 17.09 5.08 21.55
C SER A 166 16.55 6.52 21.62
N TYR A 167 15.22 6.70 21.61
CA TYR A 167 14.58 8.03 21.52
C TYR A 167 13.66 8.36 22.72
N GLY A 168 13.28 7.38 23.54
CA GLY A 168 12.45 7.60 24.73
C GLY A 168 11.14 8.33 24.41
N ASP A 169 10.83 9.37 25.21
CA ASP A 169 9.62 10.18 25.10
C ASP A 169 9.62 11.13 23.87
N GLU A 170 10.77 11.34 23.22
CA GLU A 170 10.86 12.15 22.00
C GLU A 170 10.43 11.38 20.73
N LEU A 171 10.17 10.08 20.85
CA LEU A 171 9.84 9.23 19.71
C LEU A 171 8.51 9.66 19.06
N ARG A 172 8.62 10.20 17.84
CA ARG A 172 7.44 10.46 16.99
C ARG A 172 6.81 9.18 16.47
N ASN A 173 5.48 9.21 16.22
CA ASN A 173 4.70 8.11 15.63
C ASN A 173 5.32 7.54 14.35
N ILE A 174 5.89 8.41 13.53
CA ILE A 174 6.64 8.04 12.33
C ILE A 174 8.13 8.07 12.71
N PHE A 175 8.69 6.89 12.98
CA PHE A 175 9.99 6.79 13.65
C PHE A 175 11.16 7.43 12.86
N TYR A 176 11.15 7.34 11.53
CA TYR A 176 12.24 7.88 10.70
C TYR A 176 12.26 9.41 10.65
N LEU A 177 11.17 10.07 11.05
CA LEU A 177 11.12 11.53 11.21
C LEU A 177 11.87 12.02 12.47
N ASN A 178 12.43 11.10 13.27
CA ASN A 178 13.31 11.42 14.39
C ASN A 178 14.79 11.45 13.98
N PHE A 179 15.12 11.11 12.73
CA PHE A 179 16.49 11.20 12.22
C PHE A 179 16.88 12.66 12.00
N PRO A 180 18.17 13.02 12.13
CA PRO A 180 18.61 14.40 11.95
C PRO A 180 18.26 14.89 10.54
N ALA A 181 17.33 15.84 10.47
CA ALA A 181 16.82 16.37 9.23
C ALA A 181 17.87 17.29 8.59
N GLY A 182 18.19 17.07 7.31
CA GLY A 182 19.10 17.94 6.54
C GLY A 182 20.17 17.20 5.72
N GLY A 183 20.40 15.91 5.96
CA GLY A 183 21.26 15.10 5.10
C GLY A 183 20.57 14.78 3.76
N PRO A 184 21.21 14.94 2.59
CA PRO A 184 20.59 14.64 1.30
C PRO A 184 20.12 13.18 1.19
N ALA A 185 20.80 12.25 1.86
CA ALA A 185 20.40 10.85 1.91
C ALA A 185 19.06 10.61 2.64
N VAL A 186 18.78 11.36 3.72
CA VAL A 186 17.53 11.26 4.50
C VAL A 186 16.37 11.80 3.66
N VAL A 187 16.58 12.97 3.04
CA VAL A 187 15.60 13.62 2.15
C VAL A 187 15.24 12.71 0.97
N ILE A 188 16.23 12.09 0.33
CA ILE A 188 16.00 11.13 -0.75
C ILE A 188 15.24 9.90 -0.20
N GLY A 189 15.65 9.36 0.95
CA GLY A 189 14.97 8.23 1.59
C GLY A 189 13.49 8.50 1.86
N GLU A 190 13.15 9.68 2.38
CA GLU A 190 11.77 10.11 2.65
C GLU A 190 10.95 10.26 1.36
N LEU A 191 11.52 10.85 0.30
CA LEU A 191 10.84 10.98 -1.00
C LEU A 191 10.57 9.63 -1.66
N VAL A 192 11.54 8.72 -1.62
CA VAL A 192 11.36 7.39 -2.19
C VAL A 192 10.37 6.59 -1.34
N LEU A 193 10.39 6.73 -0.01
CA LEU A 193 9.39 6.14 0.87
C LEU A 193 7.98 6.66 0.56
N CYS A 194 7.79 7.97 0.39
CA CYS A 194 6.52 8.54 -0.05
C CYS A 194 6.03 7.90 -1.36
N THR A 195 6.94 7.68 -2.32
CA THR A 195 6.62 7.03 -3.60
C THR A 195 6.19 5.57 -3.40
N VAL A 196 6.88 4.83 -2.53
CA VAL A 196 6.54 3.45 -2.16
C VAL A 196 5.18 3.37 -1.48
N LEU A 197 4.87 4.31 -0.59
CA LEU A 197 3.58 4.39 0.09
C LEU A 197 2.45 4.75 -0.90
N MET A 198 2.68 5.65 -1.84
CA MET A 198 1.71 5.96 -2.91
C MET A 198 1.41 4.74 -3.78
N LEU A 199 2.43 3.94 -4.11
CA LEU A 199 2.25 2.69 -4.84
C LEU A 199 1.50 1.66 -4.01
N SER A 200 1.84 1.54 -2.73
CA SER A 200 1.17 0.64 -1.79
C SER A 200 -0.31 1.03 -1.63
N PHE A 201 -0.62 2.31 -1.59
CA PHE A 201 -2.00 2.80 -1.62
C PHE A 201 -2.75 2.33 -2.88
N ALA A 202 -2.14 2.46 -4.07
CA ALA A 202 -2.76 2.02 -5.32
C ALA A 202 -3.05 0.51 -5.32
N LEU A 203 -2.18 -0.30 -4.69
CA LEU A 203 -2.40 -1.73 -4.49
C LEU A 203 -3.61 -2.04 -3.61
N HIS A 204 -3.71 -1.38 -2.44
CA HIS A 204 -4.81 -1.62 -1.50
C HIS A 204 -6.14 -1.08 -2.03
N MET A 205 -6.11 -0.04 -2.86
CA MET A 205 -7.31 0.46 -3.54
C MET A 205 -7.80 -0.47 -4.67
N TYR A 206 -6.94 -1.33 -5.23
CA TYR A 206 -7.34 -2.24 -6.31
C TYR A 206 -8.56 -3.14 -5.99
N PRO A 207 -8.59 -3.90 -4.88
CA PRO A 207 -9.76 -4.71 -4.51
C PRO A 207 -11.00 -3.86 -4.22
N ILE A 208 -10.83 -2.67 -3.61
CA ILE A 208 -11.95 -1.75 -3.34
C ILE A 208 -12.56 -1.27 -4.67
N MET A 209 -11.73 -0.83 -5.60
CA MET A 209 -12.19 -0.31 -6.89
C MET A 209 -12.85 -1.39 -7.74
N THR A 210 -12.28 -2.60 -7.77
CA THR A 210 -12.89 -3.72 -8.51
C THR A 210 -14.24 -4.12 -7.93
N PHE A 211 -14.38 -4.13 -6.60
CA PHE A 211 -15.67 -4.35 -5.94
C PHE A 211 -16.67 -3.23 -6.26
N LEU A 212 -16.23 -1.98 -6.22
CA LEU A 212 -17.06 -0.81 -6.48
C LEU A 212 -17.54 -0.73 -7.94
N GLU A 213 -16.63 -0.99 -8.89
CA GLU A 213 -16.93 -1.09 -10.33
C GLU A 213 -17.91 -2.23 -10.61
N ALA A 214 -17.71 -3.40 -9.99
CA ALA A 214 -18.64 -4.54 -10.15
C ALA A 214 -20.03 -4.23 -9.60
N THR A 215 -20.12 -3.51 -8.48
CA THR A 215 -21.39 -3.20 -7.81
C THR A 215 -22.15 -2.06 -8.49
N LEU A 216 -21.47 -0.98 -8.90
CA LEU A 216 -22.11 0.21 -9.49
C LEU A 216 -22.24 0.13 -11.01
N LEU A 217 -21.26 -0.44 -11.69
CA LEU A 217 -21.20 -0.45 -13.17
C LEU A 217 -21.59 -1.81 -13.75
N GLY A 218 -21.77 -2.85 -12.92
CA GLY A 218 -22.07 -4.21 -13.37
C GLY A 218 -20.94 -4.83 -14.20
N VAL A 219 -19.74 -4.25 -14.19
CA VAL A 219 -18.58 -4.73 -14.95
C VAL A 219 -18.03 -5.97 -14.26
N ARG A 220 -18.06 -7.13 -14.93
CA ARG A 220 -17.52 -8.37 -14.37
C ARG A 220 -15.99 -8.35 -14.42
N PRO A 221 -15.29 -8.94 -13.43
CA PRO A 221 -13.82 -8.97 -13.39
C PRO A 221 -13.15 -9.62 -14.62
N GLY A 222 -13.90 -10.38 -15.43
CA GLY A 222 -13.42 -10.92 -16.72
C GLY A 222 -13.34 -9.89 -17.87
N ASP A 223 -14.21 -8.88 -17.90
CA ASP A 223 -14.27 -7.90 -19.00
C ASP A 223 -13.18 -6.83 -18.86
N ALA A 224 -12.73 -6.56 -17.64
CA ALA A 224 -11.57 -5.71 -17.37
C ALA A 224 -10.27 -6.33 -17.88
N SER A 225 -10.12 -7.66 -17.82
CA SER A 225 -8.96 -8.38 -18.36
C SER A 225 -8.96 -8.40 -19.89
N CYS A 226 -10.14 -8.52 -20.53
CA CYS A 226 -10.26 -8.49 -22.00
C CYS A 226 -10.00 -7.10 -22.61
N ALA A 227 -10.31 -6.01 -21.92
CA ALA A 227 -9.93 -4.66 -22.37
C ALA A 227 -8.41 -4.39 -22.29
N GLY A 228 -7.65 -5.19 -21.52
CA GLY A 228 -6.18 -5.16 -21.53
C GLY A 228 -5.54 -6.10 -22.56
N GLY A 229 -6.28 -7.11 -23.03
CA GLY A 229 -5.84 -8.08 -24.03
C GLY A 229 -6.02 -7.63 -25.49
N ALA A 230 -6.91 -6.66 -25.76
CA ALA A 230 -7.14 -6.17 -27.12
C ALA A 230 -5.99 -5.32 -27.69
N GLU A 231 -5.15 -4.72 -26.84
CA GLU A 231 -3.94 -4.00 -27.25
C GLU A 231 -2.71 -4.92 -27.39
N ALA A 232 -2.75 -6.13 -26.82
CA ALA A 232 -1.66 -7.12 -26.93
C ALA A 232 -1.65 -7.85 -28.28
N ALA A 233 -2.69 -7.68 -29.12
CA ALA A 233 -2.76 -8.29 -30.44
C ALA A 233 -2.10 -7.44 -31.55
N ALA A 234 -1.58 -6.25 -31.24
CA ALA A 234 -0.99 -5.34 -32.23
C ALA A 234 0.54 -5.47 -32.40
N ASP A 235 1.22 -6.27 -31.57
CA ASP A 235 2.70 -6.34 -31.54
C ASP A 235 3.27 -7.75 -31.80
N ALA A 236 2.52 -8.60 -32.51
CA ALA A 236 3.00 -9.90 -32.95
C ALA A 236 3.03 -9.98 -34.48
N GLN A 237 4.22 -9.75 -35.07
CA GLN A 237 4.54 -10.20 -36.43
C GLN A 237 5.16 -11.61 -36.41
N PRO A 238 5.12 -12.34 -37.55
CA PRO A 238 4.76 -13.76 -37.58
C PRO A 238 5.97 -14.68 -37.72
N GLY A 239 5.87 -15.91 -37.20
CA GLY A 239 6.91 -16.92 -37.40
C GLY A 239 6.57 -18.32 -36.90
N CYS A 240 6.30 -19.20 -37.87
CA CYS A 240 6.57 -20.65 -37.90
C CYS A 240 5.66 -21.64 -37.13
N SER A 241 4.70 -22.18 -37.90
CA SER A 241 4.55 -23.61 -38.30
C SER A 241 4.49 -24.75 -37.27
N GLY A 242 3.37 -25.49 -37.33
CA GLY A 242 3.41 -26.96 -37.49
C GLY A 242 2.36 -27.79 -36.73
N GLY A 243 1.37 -28.32 -37.48
CA GLY A 243 0.55 -29.53 -37.20
C GLY A 243 -0.39 -29.48 -36.00
N GLY A 244 -1.71 -29.63 -36.10
CA GLY A 244 -2.47 -30.61 -36.87
C GLY A 244 -3.29 -31.42 -35.86
N ASP A 245 -4.58 -31.13 -35.73
CA ASP A 245 -5.68 -32.11 -35.77
C ASP A 245 -7.01 -31.45 -35.39
N ALA A 246 -8.02 -31.78 -36.20
CA ALA A 246 -9.36 -31.25 -36.17
C ALA A 246 -10.24 -32.06 -35.22
N GLU A 247 -11.03 -31.39 -34.39
CA GLU A 247 -12.33 -31.93 -33.98
C GLU A 247 -13.35 -30.80 -33.83
N SER A 248 -14.46 -31.00 -34.53
CA SER A 248 -15.60 -30.11 -34.74
C SER A 248 -16.62 -30.21 -33.60
N GLY A 249 -17.17 -29.07 -33.12
CA GLY A 249 -18.30 -29.06 -32.20
C GLY A 249 -18.85 -27.68 -31.82
N GLU A 250 -19.80 -27.19 -32.64
CA GLU A 250 -20.86 -26.18 -32.40
C GLU A 250 -20.54 -24.68 -32.13
N PRO A 251 -21.35 -23.76 -32.73
CA PRO A 251 -21.13 -22.31 -32.65
C PRO A 251 -21.86 -21.70 -31.44
N HIS A 252 -21.15 -21.42 -30.35
CA HIS A 252 -21.72 -20.62 -29.26
C HIS A 252 -21.66 -19.12 -29.59
N LYS A 253 -22.79 -18.60 -30.10
CA LYS A 253 -23.25 -17.21 -30.14
C LYS A 253 -22.19 -16.13 -29.88
N ALA A 254 -21.66 -15.57 -30.96
CA ALA A 254 -20.97 -14.29 -30.95
C ALA A 254 -21.88 -13.20 -30.34
N GLY A 255 -21.55 -12.75 -29.13
CA GLY A 255 -22.13 -11.54 -28.55
C GLY A 255 -21.77 -10.33 -29.41
N GLN A 256 -22.78 -9.53 -29.74
CA GLN A 256 -22.68 -8.29 -30.52
C GLN A 256 -21.52 -7.39 -30.08
N PRO A 257 -20.81 -6.71 -31.01
CA PRO A 257 -19.79 -5.74 -30.62
C PRO A 257 -20.48 -4.54 -29.96
N ALA A 258 -20.41 -4.44 -28.64
CA ALA A 258 -20.76 -3.21 -27.93
C ALA A 258 -20.04 -2.03 -28.62
N SER A 259 -20.82 -1.02 -29.02
CA SER A 259 -20.32 0.13 -29.77
C SER A 259 -19.11 0.75 -29.05
N ALA A 260 -18.08 1.18 -29.79
CA ALA A 260 -16.87 1.77 -29.20
C ALA A 260 -17.20 2.91 -28.22
N TRP A 261 -18.31 3.61 -28.46
CA TRP A 261 -18.87 4.63 -27.59
C TRP A 261 -19.29 4.11 -26.21
N ALA A 262 -19.97 2.96 -26.15
CA ALA A 262 -20.36 2.35 -24.88
C ALA A 262 -19.13 1.92 -24.06
N ARG A 263 -18.09 1.41 -24.71
CA ARG A 263 -16.82 1.05 -24.05
C ARG A 263 -16.08 2.27 -23.52
N CYS A 264 -15.98 3.35 -24.31
CA CYS A 264 -15.38 4.61 -23.85
C CYS A 264 -16.17 5.25 -22.69
N ALA A 265 -17.50 5.19 -22.70
CA ALA A 265 -18.34 5.71 -21.63
C ALA A 265 -18.18 4.92 -20.31
N VAL A 266 -18.06 3.60 -20.38
CA VAL A 266 -17.80 2.76 -19.19
C VAL A 266 -16.39 3.01 -18.65
N LEU A 267 -15.39 3.17 -19.52
CA LEU A 267 -14.02 3.52 -19.13
C LEU A 267 -13.94 4.90 -18.47
N SER A 268 -14.58 5.92 -19.05
CA SER A 268 -14.58 7.27 -18.45
C SER A 268 -15.32 7.30 -17.11
N LEU A 269 -16.41 6.55 -16.98
CA LEU A 269 -17.15 6.43 -15.73
C LEU A 269 -16.33 5.69 -14.65
N ALA A 270 -15.58 4.65 -15.01
CA ALA A 270 -14.65 3.99 -14.09
C ALA A 270 -13.52 4.92 -13.63
N VAL A 271 -12.97 5.75 -14.53
CA VAL A 271 -11.95 6.77 -14.19
C VAL A 271 -12.52 7.81 -13.21
N VAL A 272 -13.72 8.32 -13.47
CA VAL A 272 -14.40 9.28 -12.59
C VAL A 272 -14.66 8.66 -11.22
N LEU A 273 -15.15 7.42 -11.19
CA LEU A 273 -15.40 6.66 -9.96
C LEU A 273 -14.12 6.50 -9.14
N ARG A 274 -12.99 6.19 -9.80
CA ARG A 274 -11.69 6.06 -9.15
C ARG A 274 -11.20 7.37 -8.56
N CYS A 275 -11.23 8.47 -9.31
CA CYS A 275 -10.84 9.77 -8.77
C CYS A 275 -11.80 10.23 -7.65
N ALA A 276 -13.09 9.94 -7.74
CA ALA A 276 -14.05 10.27 -6.69
C ALA A 276 -13.75 9.52 -5.39
N ALA A 277 -13.44 8.22 -5.47
CA ALA A 277 -13.05 7.42 -4.30
C ALA A 277 -11.73 7.90 -3.68
N VAL A 278 -10.71 8.21 -4.50
CA VAL A 278 -9.45 8.81 -3.99
C VAL A 278 -9.69 10.16 -3.33
N ALA A 279 -10.53 11.01 -3.93
CA ALA A 279 -10.89 12.31 -3.35
C ALA A 279 -11.62 12.14 -2.01
N ALA A 280 -12.54 11.19 -1.90
CA ALA A 280 -13.23 10.87 -0.65
C ALA A 280 -12.28 10.39 0.46
N VAL A 281 -11.29 9.58 0.10
CA VAL A 281 -10.24 9.16 1.05
C VAL A 281 -9.38 10.36 1.48
N CYS A 282 -8.99 11.23 0.54
CA CYS A 282 -8.20 12.42 0.87
C CYS A 282 -8.96 13.41 1.75
N THR A 283 -10.27 13.61 1.55
CA THR A 283 -11.08 14.48 2.40
C THR A 283 -11.30 13.88 3.78
N ALA A 284 -11.54 12.58 3.88
CA ALA A 284 -11.63 11.88 5.15
C ALA A 284 -10.28 11.93 5.91
N ALA A 285 -9.14 11.74 5.24
CA ALA A 285 -7.82 11.90 5.85
C ALA A 285 -7.58 13.32 6.40
N ALA A 286 -8.15 14.35 5.77
CA ALA A 286 -8.05 15.72 6.27
C ALA A 286 -8.88 15.97 7.55
N MET A 287 -9.87 15.11 7.84
CA MET A 287 -10.70 15.17 9.06
C MET A 287 -10.05 14.42 10.23
N VAL A 288 -9.04 13.59 9.96
CA VAL A 288 -8.32 12.84 11.00
C VAL A 288 -7.34 13.78 11.71
N PRO A 289 -7.49 13.97 13.04
CA PRO A 289 -6.63 14.89 13.79
C PRO A 289 -5.23 14.31 14.05
N ASN A 290 -5.09 12.99 14.19
CA ASN A 290 -3.83 12.30 14.51
C ASN A 290 -3.77 10.89 13.93
N LEU A 291 -2.56 10.44 13.57
CA LEU A 291 -2.31 9.09 13.06
C LEU A 291 -2.71 7.99 14.06
N ALA A 292 -2.60 8.26 15.37
CA ALA A 292 -2.98 7.33 16.43
C ALA A 292 -4.50 7.09 16.53
N CYS A 293 -5.31 7.84 15.77
CA CYS A 293 -6.76 7.68 15.70
C CYS A 293 -7.24 6.90 14.47
N VAL A 294 -6.33 6.55 13.56
CA VAL A 294 -6.60 5.75 12.34
C VAL A 294 -6.38 4.28 12.66
#